data_AF-A0A838WCH6-F1
#
_entry.id   AF-A0A838WCH6-F1
#
_cell.length_a   1.000
_cell.length_b   1.000
_cell.length_c   1.000
_cell.angle_alpha   90.00
_cell.angle_beta   90.00
_cell.angle_gamma   90.00
#
_symmetry.space_group_name_H-M   'P 1'
#
loop_
_entity.id
_entity.type
_entity.pdbx_description
1 polymer ?
#
loop_
_entity_poly.entity_id
_entity_poly.type
_entity_poly.pdbx_seq_one_letter_code
_entity_poly.pdbx_strand_id
1 'polypeptide(L)'
;RERVLGRLDAAGLRSEGDEIVFERTPADLAVEFPGSRGSIYGAASNSPLAAFRRPPNRVPWVRGLYLASGSAHPGGGVPLCLLSGQAAARALFADYGTPLRNRVAS
;
A
#
# COMPACT_ATOMS: atom_id res chain seq x y z
N ARG A 1 -19.38 14.37 -5.25
CA ARG A 1 -20.02 14.76 -3.98
C ARG A 1 -21.54 14.70 -4.04
N GLU A 2 -22.22 15.62 -4.73
CA GLU A 2 -23.70 15.72 -4.78
C GLU A 2 -24.40 14.41 -5.14
N ARG A 3 -23.90 13.70 -6.15
CA ARG A 3 -24.43 12.38 -6.56
C ARG A 3 -24.37 11.33 -5.45
N VAL A 4 -23.34 11.37 -4.59
CA VAL A 4 -23.22 10.44 -3.46
C VAL A 4 -24.19 10.85 -2.35
N LEU A 5 -24.28 12.15 -2.05
CA LEU A 5 -25.23 12.66 -1.05
C LEU A 5 -26.68 12.33 -1.42
N GLY A 6 -27.10 12.59 -2.65
CA GLY A 6 -28.44 12.24 -3.11
C GLY A 6 -28.73 10.74 -3.09
N ARG A 7 -27.72 9.87 -3.24
CA ARG A 7 -27.88 8.42 -3.06
C ARG A 7 -28.04 8.02 -1.59
N LEU A 8 -27.34 8.68 -0.68
CA LEU A 8 -27.49 8.46 0.76
C LEU A 8 -28.87 8.93 1.22
N ASP A 9 -29.33 10.08 0.75
CA ASP A 9 -30.66 10.62 1.07
C ASP A 9 -31.76 9.69 0.54
N ALA A 10 -31.65 9.24 -0.72
CA ALA A 10 -32.60 8.27 -1.31
C ALA A 10 -32.60 6.90 -0.61
N ALA A 11 -31.50 6.53 0.04
CA ALA A 11 -31.39 5.31 0.84
C ALA A 11 -31.82 5.50 2.31
N GLY A 12 -32.22 6.71 2.72
CA GLY A 12 -32.56 7.03 4.12
C GLY A 12 -31.36 6.96 5.07
N LEU A 13 -30.13 7.10 4.56
CA LEU A 13 -28.89 7.00 5.34
C LEU A 13 -28.36 8.35 5.84
N ARG A 14 -29.13 9.42 5.64
CA ARG A 14 -28.83 10.76 6.15
C ARG A 14 -30.07 11.38 6.77
N SER A 15 -29.86 12.07 7.88
CA SER A 15 -30.88 12.83 8.60
C SER A 15 -30.77 14.31 8.29
N GLU A 16 -31.85 15.05 8.52
CA GLU A 16 -31.84 16.50 8.47
C GLU A 16 -30.85 17.05 9.52
N GLY A 17 -29.95 17.94 9.09
CA GLY A 17 -28.87 18.45 9.93
C GLY A 17 -27.56 17.66 9.88
N ASP A 18 -27.46 16.55 9.14
CA ASP A 18 -26.19 15.85 8.95
C ASP A 18 -25.19 16.68 8.13
N GLU A 19 -24.08 17.04 8.77
CA GLU A 19 -22.99 17.80 8.17
C GLU A 19 -21.78 16.92 7.82
N ILE A 20 -21.05 17.30 6.77
CA ILE A 20 -19.78 16.66 6.44
C ILE A 20 -18.70 17.24 7.34
N VAL A 21 -18.20 16.42 8.26
CA VAL A 21 -17.10 16.79 9.17
C VAL A 21 -15.74 16.71 8.48
N PHE A 22 -15.58 15.82 7.50
CA PHE A 22 -14.33 15.59 6.80
C PHE A 22 -14.57 15.08 5.38
N GLU A 23 -13.80 15.58 4.43
CA GLU A 23 -13.76 15.10 3.05
C GLU A 23 -12.30 15.02 2.59
N ARG A 24 -12.00 13.99 1.80
CA ARG A 24 -10.68 13.81 1.20
C ARG A 24 -10.84 13.31 -0.23
N THR A 25 -10.05 13.88 -1.13
CA THR A 25 -10.06 13.58 -2.56
C THR A 25 -8.76 12.87 -2.98
N PRO A 26 -8.73 12.25 -4.18
CA PRO A 26 -7.48 11.75 -4.74
C PRO A 26 -6.40 12.83 -4.92
N ALA A 27 -6.78 14.10 -5.12
CA ALA A 27 -5.81 15.19 -5.20
C ALA A 27 -5.12 15.42 -3.84
N ASP A 28 -5.87 15.39 -2.75
CA ASP A 28 -5.33 15.52 -1.39
C ASP A 28 -4.39 14.34 -1.05
N LEU A 29 -4.69 13.14 -1.56
CA LEU A 29 -3.80 11.99 -1.45
C LEU A 29 -2.54 12.14 -2.31
N ALA A 30 -2.65 12.72 -3.51
CA ALA A 30 -1.50 12.97 -4.37
C ALA A 30 -0.53 14.00 -3.78
N VAL A 31 -1.06 14.98 -3.02
CA VAL A 31 -0.27 15.96 -2.28
C VAL A 31 0.43 15.31 -1.08
N GLU A 32 -0.29 14.53 -0.26
CA GLU A 32 0.30 13.88 0.93
C GLU A 32 1.26 12.75 0.58
N PHE A 33 1.00 12.02 -0.52
CA PHE A 33 1.81 10.91 -1.01
C PHE A 33 2.30 11.19 -2.44
N PRO A 34 3.36 12.02 -2.62
CA PRO A 34 3.90 12.35 -3.93
C PRO A 34 4.25 11.11 -4.75
N GLY A 35 3.95 11.14 -6.05
CA GLY A 35 4.18 10.01 -6.96
C GLY A 35 3.07 8.95 -6.96
N SER A 36 2.14 8.96 -6.00
CA SER A 36 0.97 8.05 -5.99
C SER A 36 -0.08 8.42 -7.04
N ARG A 37 -0.10 9.68 -7.48
CA ARG A 37 -1.19 10.27 -8.30
C ARG A 37 -2.58 10.12 -7.65
N GLY A 38 -2.64 10.00 -6.32
CA GLY A 38 -3.88 9.78 -5.57
C GLY A 38 -4.34 8.32 -5.53
N SER A 39 -3.52 7.38 -6.01
CA SER A 39 -3.84 5.95 -5.94
C SER A 39 -3.61 5.39 -4.53
N ILE A 40 -4.61 4.65 -4.04
CA ILE A 40 -4.53 3.93 -2.76
C ILE A 40 -3.88 2.54 -2.87
N TYR A 41 -3.68 2.03 -4.10
CA TYR A 41 -3.14 0.67 -4.35
C TYR A 41 -1.99 0.64 -5.36
N GLY A 42 -1.32 1.78 -5.58
CA GLY A 42 -0.25 1.89 -6.56
C GLY A 42 -0.75 1.68 -7.99
N ALA A 43 0.02 0.97 -8.82
CA ALA A 43 -0.36 0.69 -10.20
C ALA A 43 -1.64 -0.16 -10.28
N ALA A 44 -2.54 0.23 -11.19
CA ALA A 44 -3.83 -0.43 -11.36
C ALA A 44 -3.68 -1.92 -11.70
N SER A 45 -4.46 -2.78 -11.02
CA SER A 45 -4.46 -4.24 -11.22
C SER A 45 -5.47 -4.69 -12.27
N ASN A 46 -5.67 -3.89 -13.31
CA ASN A 46 -6.75 -4.08 -14.29
C ASN A 46 -6.44 -5.20 -15.31
N SER A 47 -5.37 -5.96 -15.08
CA SER A 47 -4.96 -7.12 -15.86
C SER A 47 -4.27 -8.12 -14.91
N PRO A 48 -4.48 -9.44 -15.10
CA PRO A 48 -3.72 -10.46 -14.38
C PRO A 48 -2.19 -10.26 -14.47
N LEU A 49 -1.72 -9.68 -15.57
CA LEU A 49 -0.30 -9.40 -15.82
C LEU A 49 0.23 -8.17 -15.06
N ALA A 50 -0.65 -7.30 -14.55
CA ALA A 50 -0.24 -6.09 -13.82
C ALA A 50 0.52 -6.43 -12.52
N ALA A 51 0.21 -7.57 -11.90
CA ALA A 51 0.91 -8.05 -10.72
C ALA A 51 2.37 -8.44 -10.99
N PHE A 52 2.66 -8.92 -12.20
CA PHE A 52 4.01 -9.32 -12.63
C PHE A 52 4.89 -8.14 -13.02
N ARG A 53 4.32 -6.95 -13.23
CA ARG A 53 5.06 -5.72 -13.53
C ARG A 53 5.53 -4.98 -12.27
N ARG A 54 5.16 -5.48 -11.09
CA ARG A 54 5.58 -4.88 -9.81
C ARG A 54 7.07 -5.12 -9.57
N PRO A 55 7.79 -4.13 -9.06
CA PRO A 55 9.20 -4.30 -8.75
C PRO A 55 9.38 -5.40 -7.68
N PRO A 56 10.42 -6.24 -7.81
CA PRO A 56 10.71 -7.30 -6.85
C PRO A 56 11.18 -6.71 -5.52
N ASN A 57 11.01 -7.47 -4.42
CA ASN A 57 11.43 -7.03 -3.08
C ASN A 57 12.94 -6.92 -2.90
N ARG A 58 13.74 -7.46 -3.83
CA ARG A 58 15.19 -7.30 -3.91
C ARG A 58 15.52 -6.67 -5.25
N VAL A 59 16.16 -5.50 -5.26
CA VAL A 59 16.49 -4.81 -6.51
C VAL A 59 17.74 -5.45 -7.12
N PRO A 60 17.65 -6.10 -8.31
CA PRO A 60 18.73 -6.95 -8.79
C PRO A 60 19.97 -6.17 -9.26
N TRP A 61 19.83 -4.89 -9.60
CA TRP A 61 20.93 -4.02 -10.05
C TRP A 61 21.49 -3.10 -8.95
N VAL A 62 20.95 -3.11 -7.73
CA VAL A 62 21.47 -2.32 -6.59
C VAL A 62 21.66 -3.24 -5.38
N ARG A 63 22.92 -3.55 -5.07
CA ARG A 63 23.26 -4.39 -3.92
C ARG A 63 22.78 -3.74 -2.61
N GLY A 64 22.10 -4.53 -1.78
CA GLY A 64 21.61 -4.08 -0.47
C GLY A 64 20.32 -3.26 -0.49
N LEU A 65 19.69 -3.08 -1.66
CA LEU A 65 18.40 -2.39 -1.76
C LEU A 65 17.23 -3.39 -1.78
N TYR A 66 16.36 -3.28 -0.78
CA TYR A 66 15.15 -4.09 -0.64
C TYR A 66 13.90 -3.21 -0.58
N LEU A 67 12.82 -3.67 -1.20
CA LEU A 67 11.57 -2.92 -1.30
C LEU A 67 10.48 -3.63 -0.48
N ALA A 68 9.97 -2.93 0.54
CA ALA A 68 8.81 -3.35 1.34
C ALA A 68 7.69 -2.32 1.15
N SER A 69 6.77 -2.57 0.23
CA SER A 69 5.77 -1.57 -0.17
C SER A 69 4.56 -2.22 -0.84
N GLY A 70 3.40 -1.59 -0.72
CA GLY A 70 2.20 -1.95 -1.48
C GLY A 70 2.31 -1.72 -3.00
N SER A 71 3.35 -1.00 -3.45
CA SER A 71 3.65 -0.87 -4.88
C SER A 71 4.64 -1.92 -5.38
N ALA A 72 5.30 -2.66 -4.48
CA ALA A 72 6.19 -3.78 -4.81
C ALA A 72 5.42 -5.11 -4.83
N HIS A 73 6.08 -6.19 -5.25
CA HIS A 73 5.52 -7.52 -5.14
C HIS A 73 5.18 -7.84 -3.65
N PRO A 74 4.06 -8.53 -3.34
CA PRO A 74 3.02 -9.02 -4.25
C PRO A 74 1.97 -7.98 -4.69
N GLY A 75 1.79 -6.88 -3.97
CA GLY A 75 0.89 -5.79 -4.36
C GLY A 75 0.37 -4.95 -3.21
N GLY A 76 -0.69 -4.18 -3.49
CA GLY A 76 -1.26 -3.21 -2.57
C GLY A 76 -2.29 -3.79 -1.59
N GLY A 77 -2.57 -3.04 -0.52
CA GLY A 77 -3.48 -3.42 0.55
C GLY A 77 -2.76 -4.06 1.72
N VAL A 78 -3.34 -3.89 2.93
CA VAL A 78 -2.67 -4.22 4.20
C VAL A 78 -2.06 -5.62 4.20
N PRO A 79 -2.77 -6.70 3.80
CA PRO A 79 -2.18 -8.04 3.80
C PRO A 79 -0.98 -8.18 2.84
N LEU A 80 -1.08 -7.61 1.63
CA LEU A 80 -0.02 -7.72 0.62
C LEU A 80 1.20 -6.85 0.97
N CYS A 81 1.00 -5.68 1.56
CA CYS A 81 2.07 -4.86 2.12
C CYS A 81 2.87 -5.62 3.18
N LEU A 82 2.18 -6.35 4.08
CA LEU A 82 2.84 -7.16 5.11
C LEU A 82 3.67 -8.31 4.49
N LEU A 83 3.11 -9.00 3.49
CA LEU A 83 3.85 -10.04 2.75
C LEU A 83 5.07 -9.47 2.01
N SER A 84 4.94 -8.28 1.42
CA SER A 84 6.04 -7.54 0.78
C SER A 84 7.19 -7.30 1.77
N GLY A 85 6.87 -6.84 2.98
CA GLY A 85 7.85 -6.65 4.05
C GLY A 85 8.54 -7.93 4.50
N GLN A 86 7.78 -9.02 4.65
CA GLN A 86 8.36 -10.34 4.98
C GLN A 86 9.31 -10.83 3.89
N ALA A 87 8.94 -10.67 2.61
CA ALA A 87 9.77 -11.06 1.49
C ALA A 87 11.07 -10.23 1.42
N ALA A 88 10.97 -8.92 1.62
CA ALA A 88 12.15 -8.03 1.69
C ALA A 88 13.09 -8.43 2.83
N ALA A 89 12.56 -8.71 4.03
CA ALA A 89 13.35 -9.15 5.17
C ALA A 89 14.04 -10.50 4.91
N ARG A 90 13.33 -11.48 4.32
CA ARG A 90 13.93 -12.76 3.93
C ARG A 90 15.04 -12.59 2.89
N ALA A 91 14.86 -11.72 1.91
CA ALA A 91 15.88 -11.43 0.91
C ALA A 91 17.14 -10.79 1.53
N LEU A 92 16.95 -9.89 2.50
CA LEU A 92 18.05 -9.32 3.28
C LEU A 92 18.82 -10.40 4.05
N PHE A 93 18.12 -11.28 4.76
CA PHE A 93 18.76 -12.36 5.52
C PHE A 93 19.45 -13.38 4.62
N ALA A 94 18.94 -13.61 3.42
CA ALA A 94 19.60 -14.47 2.44
C ALA A 94 20.95 -13.86 1.96
N ASP A 95 21.03 -12.54 1.85
CA ASP A 95 22.23 -11.85 1.35
C ASP A 95 23.29 -11.62 2.44
N TYR A 96 22.88 -11.40 3.69
CA TYR A 96 23.78 -10.97 4.77
C TYR A 96 23.75 -11.86 6.02
N GLY A 97 22.95 -12.94 6.00
CA GLY A 97 22.68 -13.76 7.17
C GLY A 97 21.67 -13.12 8.12
N THR A 98 21.18 -13.90 9.06
CA THR A 98 20.33 -13.38 10.14
C THR A 98 21.19 -12.57 11.10
N PRO A 99 20.82 -11.34 11.51
CA PRO A 99 21.45 -10.72 12.67
C PRO A 99 21.24 -11.70 13.82
N LEU A 100 22.35 -12.24 14.33
CA LEU A 100 22.34 -13.22 15.41
C LEU A 100 21.37 -12.72 16.48
N ARG A 101 20.37 -13.54 16.83
CA ARG A 101 19.67 -13.39 18.11
C ARG A 101 20.78 -13.29 19.14
N ASN A 102 20.94 -12.13 19.78
CA ASN A 102 21.60 -12.09 21.08
C ASN A 102 20.90 -13.15 21.91
N ARG A 103 21.58 -14.28 22.14
CA ARG A 103 21.18 -15.24 23.15
C ARG A 103 21.11 -14.41 24.41
N VAL A 104 19.90 -14.17 24.92
CA VAL A 104 19.76 -13.73 26.30
C VAL A 104 20.37 -14.87 27.10
N ALA A 105 21.53 -14.60 27.67
CA ALA A 105 22.20 -15.52 28.57
C ALA A 105 21.24 -15.81 29.72
N SER A 106 20.95 -17.08 29.94
CA SER A 106 20.38 -17.63 31.16
C SER A 106 21.18 -18.86 31.52
#